data_AF-A0A6G0QAJ7-F1
#
_entry.id   AF-A0A6G0QAJ7-F1
#
_cell.length_a   1.000
_cell.length_b   1.000
_cell.length_c   1.000
_cell.angle_alpha   90.00
_cell.angle_beta   90.00
_cell.angle_gamma   90.00
#
_symmetry.space_group_name_H-M   'P 1'
#
loop_
_entity.id
_entity.type
_entity.pdbx_description
1 polymer ?
#
loop_
_entity_poly.entity_id
_entity_poly.type
_entity_poly.pdbx_seq_one_letter_code
_entity_poly.pdbx_strand_id
1 'polypeptide(L)'
;MVFNPKATIDTLLQLVEFCRPAPLYMAVDIAAKYGHRVCYTPPYHPTLQPIELIWGAVKNRIAKKPAKNGKEVVAKVIEELEVYKGDWLTVYRHVQKHEDAFVAA
;
A
#
# COMPACT_ATOMS: atom_id res chain seq x y z
N MET A 1 17.46 3.74 -35.02
CA MET A 1 18.57 3.17 -34.23
C MET A 1 19.29 2.13 -35.07
N VAL A 2 20.61 2.24 -35.21
CA VAL A 2 21.41 1.27 -35.97
C VAL A 2 22.09 0.35 -34.97
N PHE A 3 21.97 -0.96 -35.17
CA PHE A 3 22.61 -1.96 -34.32
C PHE A 3 24.14 -1.83 -34.41
N ASN A 4 24.81 -1.64 -33.27
CA ASN A 4 26.27 -1.60 -33.18
C ASN A 4 26.76 -2.85 -32.41
N PRO A 5 27.42 -3.81 -33.09
CA PRO A 5 27.90 -5.04 -32.45
C PRO A 5 29.05 -4.81 -31.45
N LYS A 6 29.62 -3.60 -31.38
CA LYS A 6 30.65 -3.21 -30.40
C LYS A 6 30.10 -2.34 -29.27
N ALA A 7 28.78 -2.22 -29.14
CA ALA A 7 28.17 -1.46 -28.05
C ALA A 7 28.55 -2.07 -26.69
N THR A 8 28.93 -1.21 -25.75
CA THR A 8 29.19 -1.62 -24.37
C THR A 8 27.87 -1.88 -23.63
N ILE A 9 27.92 -2.63 -22.53
CA ILE A 9 26.75 -2.89 -21.68
C ILE A 9 26.09 -1.57 -21.22
N ASP A 10 26.89 -0.58 -20.82
CA ASP A 10 26.38 0.73 -20.37
C ASP A 10 25.61 1.46 -21.48
N THR A 11 26.14 1.46 -22.71
CA THR A 11 25.47 2.04 -23.88
C THR A 11 24.14 1.33 -24.15
N LEU A 12 24.10 0.00 -24.01
CA LEU A 12 22.88 -0.77 -24.19
C LEU A 12 21.87 -0.48 -23.08
N LEU A 13 22.29 -0.32 -21.82
CA LEU A 13 21.41 0.01 -20.70
C LEU A 13 20.78 1.41 -20.85
N GLN A 14 21.57 2.41 -21.27
CA GLN A 14 21.05 3.75 -21.56
C GLN A 14 20.02 3.74 -22.69
N LEU A 15 20.27 2.97 -23.76
CA LEU A 15 19.30 2.80 -24.84
C LEU A 15 18.04 2.07 -24.38
N VAL A 16 18.17 1.04 -23.53
CA VAL A 16 17.03 0.34 -22.94
C VAL A 16 16.21 1.30 -22.09
N GLU A 17 16.84 2.13 -21.27
CA GLU A 17 16.17 3.12 -20.43
C GLU A 17 15.47 4.20 -21.26
N PHE A 18 16.13 4.70 -22.32
CA PHE A 18 15.55 5.67 -23.25
C PHE A 18 14.36 5.12 -24.02
N CYS A 19 14.43 3.85 -24.45
CA CYS A 19 13.36 3.19 -25.20
C CYS A 19 12.29 2.56 -24.29
N ARG A 20 12.48 2.57 -22.96
CA ARG A 20 11.55 1.94 -22.03
C ARG A 20 10.22 2.70 -22.07
N PRO A 21 9.10 2.05 -22.42
CA PRO A 21 7.81 2.71 -22.32
C PRO A 21 7.52 3.07 -20.86
N ALA A 22 6.69 4.10 -20.66
CA ALA A 22 6.20 4.40 -19.33
C ALA A 22 5.55 3.14 -18.71
N PRO A 23 5.83 2.82 -17.44
CA PRO A 23 5.26 1.65 -16.80
C PRO A 23 3.74 1.76 -16.75
N LEU A 24 3.07 0.69 -17.18
CA LEU A 24 1.62 0.57 -17.11
C LEU A 24 1.25 -0.19 -15.83
N TYR A 25 0.55 0.48 -14.91
CA TYR A 25 0.13 -0.12 -13.65
C TYR A 25 -1.32 -0.59 -13.74
N MET A 26 -1.51 -1.89 -13.97
CA MET A 26 -2.85 -2.46 -14.16
C MET A 26 -3.83 -2.16 -13.01
N ALA A 27 -3.35 -2.11 -11.76
CA ALA A 27 -4.19 -1.74 -10.63
C ALA A 27 -4.74 -0.31 -10.73
N VAL A 28 -3.94 0.63 -11.26
CA VAL A 28 -4.36 2.03 -11.49
C VAL A 28 -5.38 2.10 -12.61
N ASP A 29 -5.13 1.42 -13.73
CA ASP A 29 -6.05 1.41 -14.86
C ASP A 29 -7.40 0.80 -14.49
N ILE A 30 -7.39 -0.30 -13.73
CA ILE A 30 -8.60 -0.94 -13.23
C ILE A 30 -9.33 0.01 -12.28
N ALA A 31 -8.65 0.59 -11.29
CA ALA A 31 -9.28 1.54 -10.37
C ALA A 31 -9.91 2.72 -11.11
N ALA A 32 -9.20 3.30 -12.07
CA ALA A 32 -9.66 4.42 -12.88
C ALA A 32 -10.90 4.06 -13.72
N LYS A 33 -10.97 2.85 -14.29
CA LYS A 33 -12.16 2.34 -15.01
C LYS A 33 -13.42 2.33 -14.16
N TYR A 34 -13.29 2.17 -12.84
CA TYR A 34 -14.41 2.21 -11.89
C TYR A 34 -14.55 3.57 -11.18
N GLY A 35 -13.89 4.63 -11.66
CA GLY A 35 -13.98 5.98 -11.08
C GLY A 35 -13.19 6.18 -9.78
N HIS A 36 -12.24 5.31 -9.49
CA HIS A 36 -11.38 5.40 -8.31
C HIS A 36 -9.98 5.92 -8.68
N ARG A 37 -9.37 6.67 -7.76
CA ARG A 37 -7.97 7.11 -7.84
C ARG A 37 -7.13 6.31 -6.86
N VAL A 38 -6.04 5.70 -7.34
CA VAL A 38 -5.05 5.05 -6.48
C VAL A 38 -4.18 6.13 -5.83
N CYS A 39 -4.12 6.13 -4.50
CA CYS A 39 -3.21 6.96 -3.73
C CYS A 39 -1.98 6.13 -3.34
N TYR A 40 -0.79 6.72 -3.46
CA TYR A 40 0.47 6.09 -3.08
C TYR A 40 1.00 6.73 -1.80
N THR A 41 1.52 5.89 -0.91
CA THR A 41 2.30 6.35 0.25
C THR A 41 3.79 6.14 -0.04
N PRO A 42 4.68 7.00 0.48
CA PRO A 42 6.12 6.79 0.36
C PRO A 42 6.55 5.43 0.97
N PRO A 43 7.58 4.79 0.43
CA PRO A 43 8.05 3.49 0.93
C PRO A 43 8.57 3.63 2.37
N TYR A 44 8.36 2.61 3.20
CA TYR A 44 8.78 2.57 4.62
C TYR A 44 8.06 3.55 5.55
N HIS A 45 6.88 4.05 5.16
CA HIS A 45 6.03 4.89 6.01
C HIS A 45 4.69 4.21 6.36
N PRO A 46 4.68 3.09 7.11
CA PRO A 46 3.43 2.44 7.53
C PRO A 46 2.58 3.33 8.44
N THR A 47 3.18 4.34 9.07
CA THR A 47 2.47 5.38 9.85
C THR A 47 1.53 6.22 9.00
N LEU A 48 1.72 6.26 7.68
CA LEU A 48 0.85 6.95 6.73
C LEU A 48 -0.28 6.05 6.18
N GLN A 49 -0.41 4.82 6.68
CA GLN A 49 -1.38 3.85 6.20
C GLN A 49 -2.42 3.53 7.29
N PRO A 50 -3.66 4.08 7.23
CA PRO A 50 -4.67 3.89 8.26
C PRO A 50 -4.98 2.41 8.58
N ILE A 51 -4.89 1.55 7.56
CA ILE A 51 -5.11 0.10 7.68
C ILE A 51 -4.14 -0.56 8.67
N GLU A 52 -2.89 -0.08 8.78
CA GLU A 52 -1.89 -0.66 9.70
C GLU A 52 -2.28 -0.46 11.17
N LEU A 53 -2.89 0.68 11.48
CA LEU A 53 -3.41 0.98 12.83
C LEU A 53 -4.62 0.10 13.17
N ILE A 54 -5.54 -0.09 12.20
CA ILE A 54 -6.66 -1.02 12.37
C ILE A 54 -6.15 -2.45 12.58
N TRP A 55 -5.17 -2.90 11.79
CA TRP A 55 -4.57 -4.22 11.97
C TRP A 55 -3.88 -4.37 13.32
N GLY A 56 -3.17 -3.36 13.79
CA GLY A 56 -2.59 -3.34 15.14
C GLY A 56 -3.67 -3.55 16.21
N ALA A 57 -4.78 -2.81 16.10
CA ALA A 57 -5.88 -2.87 17.06
C ALA A 57 -6.62 -4.23 17.05
N VAL A 58 -6.89 -4.79 15.86
CA VAL A 58 -7.51 -6.11 15.67
C VAL A 58 -6.61 -7.21 16.22
N LYS A 59 -5.32 -7.23 15.83
CA LYS A 59 -4.37 -8.25 16.29
C LYS A 59 -4.22 -8.23 17.82
N ASN A 60 -4.15 -7.05 18.43
CA ASN A 60 -4.05 -6.91 19.88
C ASN A 60 -5.26 -7.49 20.61
N ARG A 61 -6.46 -7.48 20.03
CA ARG A 61 -7.65 -8.11 20.62
C ARG A 61 -7.65 -9.62 20.42
N ILE A 62 -7.31 -10.10 19.23
CA ILE A 62 -7.16 -11.54 18.96
C ILE A 62 -6.10 -12.17 19.87
N ALA A 63 -5.00 -11.46 20.14
CA ALA A 63 -3.94 -11.94 21.03
C ALA A 63 -4.40 -12.21 22.47
N LYS A 64 -5.46 -11.54 22.95
CA LYS A 64 -6.04 -11.80 24.29
C LYS A 64 -6.72 -13.16 24.36
N LYS A 65 -7.26 -13.65 23.24
CA LYS A 65 -7.85 -14.98 23.11
C LYS A 65 -7.47 -15.55 21.74
N PRO A 66 -6.26 -16.12 21.62
CA PRO A 66 -5.72 -16.57 20.34
C PRO A 66 -6.62 -17.60 19.66
N ALA A 67 -6.63 -17.58 18.32
CA ALA A 67 -7.30 -18.58 17.51
C ALA A 67 -6.54 -19.92 17.55
N LYS A 68 -7.27 -21.03 17.41
CA LYS A 68 -6.69 -22.39 17.40
C LYS A 68 -6.35 -22.88 16.00
N ASN A 69 -6.96 -22.31 14.97
CA ASN A 69 -6.78 -22.71 13.58
C ASN A 69 -7.14 -21.56 12.62
N GLY A 70 -6.81 -21.72 11.33
CA GLY A 70 -7.05 -20.69 10.32
C GLY A 70 -8.51 -20.29 10.15
N LYS A 71 -9.47 -21.22 10.30
CA LYS A 71 -10.90 -20.88 10.23
C LYS A 71 -11.31 -19.95 11.38
N GLU A 72 -10.83 -20.22 12.58
CA GLU A 72 -11.07 -19.38 13.74
C GLU A 72 -10.37 -18.01 13.62
N VAL A 73 -9.18 -17.95 13.00
CA VAL A 73 -8.52 -16.67 12.70
C VAL A 73 -9.42 -15.79 11.83
N VAL A 74 -9.94 -16.32 10.72
CA VAL A 74 -10.80 -15.56 9.80
C VAL A 74 -12.06 -15.08 10.51
N ALA A 75 -12.72 -15.96 11.28
CA ALA A 75 -13.93 -15.59 12.04
C ALA A 75 -13.66 -14.44 13.03
N LYS A 76 -12.57 -14.54 13.81
CA LYS A 76 -12.17 -13.49 14.76
C LYS A 76 -11.79 -12.19 14.08
N VAL A 77 -11.11 -12.24 12.94
CA VAL A 77 -10.76 -11.02 12.18
C VAL A 77 -12.02 -10.30 11.72
N ILE A 78 -13.01 -11.01 11.18
CA ILE A 78 -14.28 -10.42 10.74
C ILE A 78 -15.03 -9.81 11.93
N GLU A 79 -15.13 -10.55 13.05
CA GLU A 79 -15.79 -10.06 14.27
C GLU A 79 -15.14 -8.77 14.80
N GLU A 80 -13.81 -8.76 14.92
CA GLU A 80 -13.09 -7.59 15.43
C GLU A 80 -13.14 -6.40 14.46
N LEU A 81 -13.13 -6.64 13.14
CA LEU A 81 -13.29 -5.57 12.15
C LEU A 81 -14.66 -4.87 12.27
N GLU A 82 -15.73 -5.61 12.57
CA GLU A 82 -17.05 -5.01 12.83
C GLU A 82 -17.05 -4.17 14.12
N VAL A 83 -16.34 -4.61 15.17
CA VAL A 83 -16.18 -3.81 16.40
C VAL A 83 -15.48 -2.48 16.11
N TYR A 84 -14.46 -2.48 15.26
CA TYR A 84 -13.68 -1.28 14.90
C TYR A 84 -14.29 -0.47 13.75
N LYS A 85 -15.48 -0.80 13.25
CA LYS A 85 -16.11 -0.09 12.12
C LYS A 85 -16.29 1.42 12.37
N GLY A 86 -16.56 1.80 13.62
CA GLY A 86 -16.67 3.20 14.03
C GLY A 86 -15.33 3.95 14.11
N ASP A 87 -14.22 3.24 14.25
CA ASP A 87 -12.91 3.83 14.51
C ASP A 87 -12.16 4.26 13.26
N TRP A 88 -12.58 3.79 12.08
CA TRP A 88 -11.94 4.10 10.80
C TRP A 88 -11.77 5.60 10.55
N LEU A 89 -12.78 6.41 10.87
CA LEU A 89 -12.70 7.86 10.69
C LEU A 89 -11.70 8.50 11.67
N THR A 90 -11.63 8.01 12.90
CA THR A 90 -10.68 8.47 13.90
C THR A 90 -9.25 8.12 13.50
N VAL A 91 -9.03 6.89 13.03
CA VAL A 91 -7.75 6.41 12.54
C VAL A 91 -7.31 7.19 11.30
N TYR A 92 -8.22 7.44 10.37
CA TYR A 92 -7.96 8.26 9.19
C TYR A 92 -7.50 9.68 9.59
N ARG A 93 -8.22 10.35 10.49
CA ARG A 93 -7.85 11.68 11.00
C ARG A 93 -6.51 11.69 11.74
N HIS A 94 -6.17 10.59 12.42
CA HIS A 94 -4.86 10.45 13.05
C HIS A 94 -3.75 10.41 12.00
N VAL A 95 -3.93 9.64 10.93
CA VAL A 95 -2.96 9.58 9.82
C VAL A 95 -2.82 10.93 9.11
N GLN A 96 -3.90 11.65 8.88
CA GLN A 96 -3.83 12.99 8.27
C GLN A 96 -2.91 13.95 9.05
N LYS A 97 -2.89 13.88 10.39
CA LYS A 97 -1.97 14.70 11.19
C LYS A 97 -0.50 14.36 10.94
N HIS A 98 -0.19 13.08 10.66
CA HIS A 98 1.16 12.68 10.28
C HIS A 98 1.49 13.17 8.87
N GLU A 99 0.55 13.06 7.93
CA GLU A 99 0.69 13.60 6.57
C GLU A 99 0.99 15.11 6.60
N ASP A 100 0.22 15.88 7.37
CA ASP A 100 0.41 17.33 7.52
C ASP A 100 1.81 17.67 8.07
N ALA A 101 2.32 16.89 9.02
CA ALA A 101 3.65 17.07 9.58
C ALA A 101 4.77 16.83 8.55
N PHE A 102 4.59 15.88 7.61
CA PHE A 102 5.53 15.66 6.51
C PHE A 102 5.50 16.78 5.47
N VAL A 103 4.33 17.38 5.23
CA VAL A 103 4.19 18.50 4.27
C VAL A 103 4.81 19.79 4.82
N ALA A 104 4.80 19.98 6.14
CA ALA A 104 5.33 21.17 6.80
C ALA A 104 6.86 21.14 7.03
N ALA A 105 7.53 20.02 6.79
CA ALA A 105 8.98 19.82 6.99
C ALA A 105 9.78 20.11 5.71
#